data_AF-A0A2P5LWP0-F1
#
_entry.id   AF-A0A2P5LWP0-F1
#
_cell.length_a   1.000
_cell.length_b   1.000
_cell.length_c   1.000
_cell.angle_alpha   90.00
_cell.angle_beta   90.00
_cell.angle_gamma   90.00
#
_symmetry.space_group_name_H-M   'P 1'
#
loop_
_entity.id
_entity.type
_entity.pdbx_description
1 polymer ?
#
loop_
_entity_poly.entity_id
_entity_poly.type
_entity_poly.pdbx_seq_one_letter_code
_entity_poly.pdbx_strand_id
1 'polypeptide(L)' 'MERTISDVVEEQALIWSGVTPPNAPGVRLAQALEATVAGFAALRGELAFEDEPSSFEAALQAVKE' A
#
# COMPACT_ATOMS: atom_id res chain seq x y z
N MET A 1 -7.72 19.78 -1.19
CA MET A 1 -6.26 19.70 -0.93
C MET A 1 -5.91 18.24 -1.07
N GLU A 2 -5.04 17.89 -2.01
CA GLU A 2 -4.59 16.51 -2.21
C GLU A 2 -3.73 16.10 -1.01
N ARG A 3 -4.06 14.95 -0.39
CA ARG A 3 -3.36 14.49 0.82
C ARG A 3 -2.06 13.80 0.42
N THR A 4 -0.95 14.15 1.05
CA THR A 4 0.34 13.50 0.80
C THR A 4 0.43 12.16 1.52
N ILE A 5 1.34 11.27 1.10
CA ILE A 5 1.55 10.00 1.80
C ILE A 5 1.97 10.21 3.27
N SER A 6 2.70 11.29 3.56
CA SER A 6 3.08 11.64 4.92
C SER A 6 1.86 11.95 5.79
N ASP A 7 0.88 12.69 5.26
CA ASP A 7 -0.37 12.99 5.98
C ASP A 7 -1.19 11.73 6.28
N VAL A 8 -1.13 10.75 5.38
CA VAL A 8 -1.82 9.45 5.56
C VAL A 8 -1.11 8.61 6.62
N VAL A 9 0.22 8.51 6.55
CA VAL A 9 1.01 7.72 7.52
C VAL A 9 0.90 8.28 8.93
N GLU A 10 0.90 9.61 9.08
CA GLU A 10 0.71 10.26 10.38
C GLU A 10 -0.66 9.96 11.00
N GLU A 11 -1.73 10.07 10.20
CA GLU A 11 -3.09 9.73 10.64
C GLU A 11 -3.19 8.26 11.06
N GLN A 12 -2.67 7.34 10.25
CA GLN A 12 -2.73 5.90 10.54
C GLN A 12 -1.90 5.55 11.79
N ALA A 13 -0.70 6.12 11.95
CA ALA A 13 0.13 5.89 13.13
C ALA A 13 -0.55 6.36 14.42
N LEU A 14 -1.26 7.50 14.37
CA LEU A 14 -2.02 7.99 15.50
C LEU A 14 -3.23 7.11 15.79
N ILE A 15 -4.04 6.79 14.79
CA ILE A 15 -5.28 6.01 14.95
C ILE A 15 -5.01 4.61 15.50
N TRP A 16 -4.02 3.91 14.95
CA TRP A 16 -3.80 2.49 15.26
C TRP A 16 -2.79 2.25 16.36
N SER A 17 -1.80 3.14 16.51
CA SER A 17 -0.69 2.94 17.45
C SER A 17 -0.65 3.99 18.55
N GLY A 18 -1.48 5.04 18.49
CA GLY A 18 -1.42 6.17 19.42
C GLY A 18 -0.12 6.97 19.32
N VAL A 19 0.64 6.81 18.24
CA VAL A 19 1.95 7.43 18.05
C VAL A 19 1.82 8.56 17.04
N THR A 20 2.09 9.79 17.48
CA THR A 20 2.40 10.89 16.57
C THR A 20 3.84 10.70 16.08
N PRO A 21 4.11 10.60 14.77
CA PRO A 21 5.45 10.36 14.24
C PRO A 21 6.44 11.40 14.80
N PRO A 22 7.38 11.00 15.66
CA PRO A 22 8.03 11.96 16.56
C PRO A 22 9.22 12.68 15.92
N ASN A 23 9.61 12.35 14.69
CA ASN A 23 10.83 12.86 14.11
C ASN A 23 10.86 12.86 12.56
N ALA A 24 11.67 13.77 12.02
CA ALA A 24 11.87 13.94 10.57
C ALA A 24 12.29 12.66 9.80
N PRO A 25 13.04 11.70 10.38
CA PRO A 25 13.29 10.40 9.74
C PRO A 25 12.03 9.59 9.40
N GLY A 26 11.02 9.56 10.29
CA GLY A 26 9.76 8.84 10.02
C GLY A 26 9.01 9.41 8.83
N VAL A 27 8.98 10.75 8.72
CA VAL A 27 8.37 11.45 7.58
C VAL A 27 9.12 11.16 6.27
N ARG A 28 10.46 11.15 6.29
CA ARG A 28 11.27 10.84 5.11
C ARG A 28 11.11 9.39 4.66
N LEU A 29 10.99 8.45 5.60
CA LEU A 29 10.70 7.05 5.28
C LEU A 29 9.33 6.93 4.61
N ALA A 30 8.31 7.63 5.11
CA ALA A 30 6.99 7.64 4.49
C ALA A 30 7.03 8.20 3.06
N GLN A 31 7.78 9.28 2.82
CA GLN A 31 7.98 9.84 1.48
C GLN A 31 8.66 8.84 0.52
N ALA A 32 9.64 8.06 1.00
CA ALA A 32 10.31 7.05 0.18
C ALA A 32 9.35 5.94 -0.31
N LEU A 33 8.22 5.74 0.37
CA LEU A 33 7.21 4.75 -0.02
C LEU A 33 6.21 5.28 -1.06
N GLU A 34 6.19 6.57 -1.35
CA GLU A 34 5.19 7.20 -2.22
C GLU A 34 5.16 6.56 -3.61
N ALA A 35 6.32 6.46 -4.26
CA ALA A 35 6.43 5.86 -5.59
C ALA A 35 6.04 4.38 -5.60
N THR A 36 6.36 3.64 -4.54
CA THR A 36 5.99 2.23 -4.38
C THR A 36 4.48 2.06 -4.25
N VAL A 37 3.83 2.87 -3.40
CA VAL A 37 2.37 2.86 -3.22
C VAL A 37 1.67 3.25 -4.52
N ALA A 38 2.16 4.28 -5.22
CA ALA A 38 1.62 4.68 -6.51
C ALA A 38 1.76 3.57 -7.57
N GLY A 39 2.90 2.86 -7.59
CA GLY A 39 3.10 1.71 -8.48
C GLY A 39 2.11 0.58 -8.19
N PHE A 40 1.90 0.22 -6.93
CA PHE A 40 0.88 -0.78 -6.57
C PHE A 40 -0.54 -0.34 -6.87
N ALA A 41 -0.86 0.94 -6.67
CA ALA A 41 -2.17 1.49 -7.00
C ALA A 41 -2.44 1.45 -8.50
N ALA A 42 -1.42 1.68 -9.34
CA ALA A 42 -1.54 1.57 -10.80
C ALA A 42 -1.77 0.13 -11.27
N LEU A 43 -1.23 -0.87 -10.57
CA LEU A 43 -1.44 -2.29 -10.87
C LEU A 43 -2.79 -2.83 -10.37
N ARG A 44 -3.52 -2.08 -9.55
CA ARG A 44 -4.82 -2.49 -9.02
C ARG A 44 -5.81 -2.67 -10.17
N GLY A 45 -6.53 -3.79 -10.18
CA GLY A 45 -7.50 -4.14 -11.22
C GLY A 45 -6.89 -4.66 -12.52
N GLU A 46 -5.55 -4.70 -12.65
CA GLU A 46 -4.87 -5.36 -13.77
C GLU A 46 -4.50 -6.81 -13.45
N LEU A 47 -4.53 -7.17 -12.16
CA LEU A 47 -4.19 -8.50 -11.70
C LEU A 47 -5.43 -9.39 -11.65
N ALA A 48 -5.36 -10.56 -12.28
CA ALA A 48 -6.42 -11.58 -12.28
C ALA A 48 -6.78 -12.13 -10.87
N PHE A 49 -6.04 -11.73 -9.83
CA PHE A 49 -6.36 -12.00 -8.42
C PHE A 49 -7.59 -11.21 -7.92
N GLU A 50 -8.05 -10.21 -8.66
CA GLU A 50 -9.22 -9.39 -8.28
C GLU A 50 -10.54 -9.90 -8.90
N ASP A 51 -10.47 -10.83 -9.87
CA ASP A 51 -11.65 -11.46 -10.47
C ASP A 51 -12.12 -12.65 -9.62
N GLU A 52 -13.36 -12.60 -9.13
CA GLU A 52 -13.93 -13.73 -8.38
C GLU A 52 -14.31 -14.92 -9.31
N PRO A 53 -14.04 -16.17 -8.88
CA PRO A 53 -13.41 -16.56 -7.63
C PRO A 53 -11.88 -16.53 -7.72
N SER A 54 -11.27 -15.57 -7.01
CA SER A 54 -9.83 -15.43 -6.90
C SER A 54 -9.27 -16.36 -5.84
N SER A 55 -9.37 -17.67 -6.05
CA SER A 55 -8.65 -18.60 -5.18
C SER A 55 -7.17 -18.57 -5.55
N PHE A 56 -6.33 -18.33 -4.55
CA PHE A 56 -4.86 -18.40 -4.66
C PHE A 56 -4.41 -19.68 -5.40
N GLU A 57 -5.10 -20.80 -5.18
CA GLU A 57 -4.85 -22.08 -5.84
C GLU A 57 -5.14 -22.08 -7.35
N ALA A 58 -6.21 -21.40 -7.81
CA ALA A 58 -6.52 -21.27 -9.23
C ALA A 58 -5.46 -20.44 -9.97
N ALA A 59 -5.03 -19.33 -9.35
CA ALA A 59 -3.95 -18.51 -9.88
C ALA A 59 -2.60 -19.25 -9.86
N LEU A 60 -2.30 -19.97 -8.77
CA LEU A 60 -1.09 -20.80 -8.64
C LEU A 60 -1.04 -21.91 -9.69
N GLN A 61 -2.19 -22.48 -10.07
CA GLN A 61 -2.26 -23.52 -11.09
C GLN A 61 -2.10 -22.96 -12.51
N ALA A 62 -2.60 -21.75 -12.79
CA ALA A 62 -2.48 -21.11 -14.10
C ALA A 62 -1.04 -20.70 -14.45
N VAL A 63 -0.18 -20.47 -13.45
CA VAL A 63 1.22 -20.04 -13.61
C VAL A 63 2.24 -21.17 -13.48
N LYS A 64 1.80 -22.42 -13.24
CA LYS A 64 2.67 -23.59 -13.25
C LYS A 64 2.90 -24.03 -14.70
N GLU A 65 4.13 -23.83 -15.19
CA GLU A 65 4.73 -24.64 -16.27
C GLU A 65 5.26 -25.97 -15.71
#